data_AF-A0A2G6FF17-F1
#
_entry.id   AF-A0A2G6FF17-F1
#
_cell.length_a   1.000
_cell.length_b   1.000
_cell.length_c   1.000
_cell.angle_alpha   90.00
_cell.angle_beta   90.00
_cell.angle_gamma   90.00
#
_symmetry.space_group_name_H-M   'P 1'
#
loop_
_entity.id
_entity.type
_entity.pdbx_description
1 polymer ?
#
loop_
_entity_poly.entity_id
_entity_poly.type
_entity_poly.pdbx_seq_one_letter_code
_entity_poly.pdbx_strand_id
1 'polypeptide(L)'
;NDDLISFFERRGLATVLERGGRYFPESGKALDVVHTLNNWLLENRVELKKEHPVTEIIVKDGAAAGVRTRSKTWYAPKIIVATGGVSYPRTGSTGDGFKLLKKLGHTSTPLRPALVSLTTPQKEVSQLSGLSLRNVSTRLFLNGKRKGIEFGEVDFTKKRGLAGPSIITLSGTVVDALAKSQKVTLVLDLKPALNEKKLANRLLRDFEKRGGEPIGSILRGILPKQLVAFCMDQCELEPTMDTKNFPLKKRKQLVQWLKNIRFEIDGHGSWDEAIITNGGINLKEINPRTMESRLVSNLYIAGELLNLQAATGGYNLQAAFSMGRLAGRSAATG
;
A
#
# COMPACT_ATOMS: atom_id res chain seq x y z
N ASN A 1 -5.43 17.09 11.71
CA ASN A 1 -5.38 17.35 10.26
C ASN A 1 -6.10 18.64 9.86
N ASP A 2 -6.74 19.31 10.82
CA ASP A 2 -7.62 20.46 10.60
C ASP A 2 -6.89 21.62 9.92
N ASP A 3 -5.62 21.88 10.28
CA ASP A 3 -4.78 22.87 9.60
C ASP A 3 -4.72 22.71 8.07
N LEU A 4 -4.56 21.46 7.59
CA LEU A 4 -4.44 21.16 6.16
C LEU A 4 -5.80 21.26 5.46
N ILE A 5 -6.85 20.76 6.11
CA ILE A 5 -8.22 20.85 5.62
C ILE A 5 -8.60 22.34 5.47
N SER A 6 -8.43 23.13 6.54
CA SER A 6 -8.71 24.55 6.50
C SER A 6 -7.81 25.32 5.53
N PHE A 7 -6.59 24.84 5.25
CA PHE A 7 -5.75 25.42 4.20
C PHE A 7 -6.38 25.30 2.82
N PHE A 8 -6.94 24.13 2.50
CA PHE A 8 -7.61 23.86 1.21
C PHE A 8 -8.98 24.54 1.13
N GLU A 9 -9.78 24.49 2.20
CA GLU A 9 -11.11 25.11 2.24
C GLU A 9 -11.04 26.63 2.05
N ARG A 10 -10.08 27.30 2.70
CA ARG A 10 -9.85 28.75 2.50
C ARG A 10 -9.43 29.12 1.08
N ARG A 11 -9.07 28.15 0.25
CA ARG A 11 -8.71 28.30 -1.17
C ARG A 11 -9.77 27.74 -2.11
N GLY A 12 -10.98 27.51 -1.60
CA GLY A 12 -12.13 27.06 -2.40
C GLY A 12 -12.13 25.57 -2.74
N LEU A 13 -11.28 24.76 -2.11
CA LEU A 13 -11.30 23.31 -2.28
C LEU A 13 -12.01 22.64 -1.09
N ALA A 14 -13.30 22.38 -1.27
CA ALA A 14 -14.10 21.65 -0.29
C ALA A 14 -13.63 20.19 -0.16
N THR A 15 -13.70 19.66 1.06
CA THR A 15 -13.31 18.27 1.36
C THR A 15 -14.46 17.51 2.01
N VAL A 16 -14.51 16.20 1.78
CA VAL A 16 -15.49 15.29 2.36
C VAL A 16 -14.77 14.20 3.18
N LEU A 17 -15.32 13.92 4.36
CA LEU A 17 -14.88 12.81 5.20
C LEU A 17 -15.58 11.52 4.78
N GLU A 18 -14.82 10.55 4.31
CA GLU A 18 -15.29 9.22 3.99
C GLU A 18 -15.02 8.21 5.13
N ARG A 19 -15.52 6.99 4.94
CA ARG A 19 -15.26 5.85 5.82
C ARG A 19 -13.75 5.67 6.09
N GLY A 20 -13.44 5.29 7.32
CA GLY A 20 -12.07 5.04 7.76
C GLY A 20 -11.25 6.31 8.03
N GLY A 21 -11.90 7.46 8.20
CA GLY A 21 -11.20 8.71 8.56
C GLY A 21 -10.47 9.38 7.38
N ARG A 22 -10.88 9.06 6.14
CA ARG A 22 -10.18 9.49 4.92
C ARG A 22 -10.83 10.75 4.37
N TYR A 23 -10.03 11.77 4.07
CA TYR A 23 -10.51 12.99 3.46
C TYR A 23 -10.22 12.99 1.96
N PHE A 24 -11.21 13.38 1.16
CA PHE A 24 -11.10 13.53 -0.29
C PHE A 24 -11.60 14.92 -0.71
N PRO A 25 -11.15 15.46 -1.86
CA PRO A 25 -11.85 16.58 -2.50
C PRO A 25 -13.29 16.18 -2.77
N GLU A 26 -14.25 17.07 -2.49
CA GLU A 26 -15.68 16.80 -2.73
C GLU A 26 -15.97 16.47 -4.21
N SER A 27 -15.18 17.04 -5.12
CA SER A 27 -15.24 16.75 -6.56
C SER A 27 -14.81 15.33 -6.94
N GLY A 28 -14.13 14.60 -6.04
CA GLY A 28 -13.48 13.32 -6.31
C GLY A 28 -12.25 13.40 -7.22
N LYS A 29 -11.77 14.61 -7.58
CA LYS A 29 -10.68 14.79 -8.55
C LYS A 29 -9.37 15.21 -7.87
N ALA A 30 -8.34 14.38 -8.01
CA ALA A 30 -7.00 14.70 -7.50
C ALA A 30 -6.37 15.95 -8.14
N LEU A 31 -6.72 16.25 -9.40
CA LEU A 31 -6.21 17.44 -10.10
C LEU A 31 -6.65 18.75 -9.44
N ASP A 32 -7.78 18.79 -8.74
CA ASP A 32 -8.24 20.00 -8.07
C ASP A 32 -7.31 20.38 -6.90
N VAL A 33 -6.74 19.38 -6.21
CA VAL A 33 -5.68 19.59 -5.20
C VAL A 33 -4.45 20.21 -5.85
N VAL A 34 -4.01 19.67 -7.00
CA VAL A 34 -2.83 20.14 -7.73
C VAL A 34 -3.02 21.58 -8.22
N HIS A 35 -4.18 21.88 -8.82
CA HIS A 35 -4.50 23.23 -9.27
C HIS A 35 -4.54 24.22 -8.10
N THR A 36 -5.14 23.84 -6.97
CA THR A 36 -5.17 24.68 -5.76
C THR A 36 -3.77 25.01 -5.26
N LEU A 37 -2.87 24.02 -5.21
CA LEU A 37 -1.47 24.24 -4.81
C LEU A 37 -0.70 25.10 -5.82
N ASN A 38 -0.88 24.86 -7.12
CA ASN A 38 -0.23 25.66 -8.17
C ASN A 38 -0.66 27.13 -8.13
N ASN A 39 -1.96 27.38 -7.98
CA ASN A 39 -2.48 28.74 -7.84
C ASN A 39 -1.89 29.42 -6.60
N TRP A 40 -1.82 28.71 -5.48
CA TRP A 40 -1.21 29.24 -4.27
C TRP A 40 0.28 29.59 -4.44
N LEU A 41 1.04 28.78 -5.19
CA LEU A 41 2.44 29.08 -5.52
C LEU A 41 2.55 30.34 -6.39
N LEU A 42 1.68 30.51 -7.38
CA LEU A 42 1.63 31.69 -8.24
C LEU A 42 1.28 32.98 -7.47
N GLU A 43 0.26 32.93 -6.61
CA GLU A 43 -0.12 34.03 -5.72
C GLU A 43 1.05 34.51 -4.84
N ASN A 44 1.90 33.57 -4.42
CA ASN A 44 3.08 33.84 -3.58
C ASN A 44 4.35 34.08 -4.39
N ARG A 45 4.23 34.27 -5.71
CA ARG A 45 5.33 34.58 -6.64
C ARG A 45 6.47 33.55 -6.60
N VAL A 46 6.15 32.29 -6.34
CA VAL A 46 7.13 31.19 -6.38
C VAL A 46 7.46 30.87 -7.83
N GLU A 47 8.75 30.86 -8.16
CA GLU A 47 9.22 30.51 -9.50
C GLU A 47 9.33 28.99 -9.67
N LEU A 48 8.59 28.44 -10.64
CA LEU A 48 8.63 27.00 -10.96
C LEU A 48 9.49 26.73 -12.19
N LYS A 49 10.60 26.00 -12.00
CA LYS A 49 11.50 25.55 -13.07
C LYS A 49 11.34 24.04 -13.30
N LYS A 50 10.52 23.68 -14.29
CA LYS A 50 10.34 22.29 -14.76
C LYS A 50 11.50 21.86 -15.65
N GLU A 51 11.68 20.56 -15.86
CA GLU A 51 12.71 20.00 -16.77
C GLU A 51 14.17 20.33 -16.39
N HIS A 52 14.42 20.55 -15.09
CA HIS A 52 15.75 20.83 -14.56
C HIS A 52 16.16 19.79 -13.50
N PRO A 53 16.46 18.53 -13.88
CA PRO A 53 16.89 17.51 -12.93
C PRO A 53 18.17 17.92 -12.21
N VAL A 54 18.11 17.98 -10.88
CA VAL A 54 19.26 18.33 -10.02
C VAL A 54 20.21 17.13 -9.95
N THR A 55 21.48 17.39 -10.22
CA THR A 55 22.56 16.38 -10.22
C THR A 55 23.49 16.50 -9.01
N GLU A 56 23.50 17.66 -8.35
CA GLU A 56 24.36 17.93 -7.19
C GLU A 56 23.73 19.00 -6.28
N ILE A 57 23.93 18.84 -4.97
CA ILE A 57 23.70 19.90 -3.97
C ILE A 57 25.08 20.46 -3.63
N ILE A 58 25.25 21.76 -3.81
CA ILE A 58 26.53 22.44 -3.59
C ILE A 58 26.61 22.76 -2.09
N VAL A 59 27.71 22.36 -1.46
CA VAL A 59 28.02 22.63 -0.05
C VAL A 59 29.30 23.46 0.03
N LYS A 60 29.29 24.52 0.83
CA LYS A 60 30.45 25.36 1.15
C LYS A 60 30.53 25.53 2.66
N ASP A 61 31.72 25.32 3.23
CA ASP A 61 31.97 25.48 4.67
C ASP A 61 30.96 24.71 5.55
N GLY A 62 30.55 23.51 5.11
CA GLY A 62 29.58 22.67 5.81
C GLY A 62 28.11 23.08 5.67
N ALA A 63 27.79 24.12 4.89
CA ALA A 63 26.44 24.61 4.65
C ALA A 63 26.00 24.45 3.18
N ALA A 64 24.73 24.15 2.95
CA ALA A 64 24.15 24.14 1.61
C ALA A 64 24.20 25.55 1.00
N ALA A 65 24.63 25.66 -0.25
CA ALA A 65 24.87 26.92 -0.94
C ALA A 65 24.24 27.00 -2.34
N GLY A 66 23.63 25.91 -2.81
CA GLY A 66 22.99 25.88 -4.13
C GLY A 66 22.73 24.48 -4.65
N VAL A 67 22.25 24.42 -5.89
CA VAL A 67 22.04 23.18 -6.64
C VAL A 67 22.61 23.31 -8.05
N ARG A 68 23.14 22.20 -8.57
CA ARG A 68 23.60 22.08 -9.95
C ARG A 68 22.69 21.13 -10.72
N THR A 69 22.34 21.51 -11.94
CA THR A 69 21.77 20.62 -12.96
C THR A 69 22.76 20.43 -14.10
N ARG A 70 22.40 19.67 -15.12
CA ARG A 70 23.27 19.45 -16.29
C ARG A 70 23.65 20.74 -17.03
N SER A 71 22.76 21.74 -17.03
CA SER A 71 22.91 22.96 -17.86
C SER A 71 23.11 24.23 -17.04
N LYS A 72 22.76 24.24 -15.76
CA LYS A 72 22.74 25.47 -14.96
C LYS A 72 23.01 25.20 -13.48
N THR A 73 23.51 26.23 -12.81
CA THR A 73 23.67 26.27 -11.36
C THR A 73 22.77 27.36 -10.80
N TRP A 74 22.09 27.06 -9.70
CA TRP A 74 21.35 28.05 -8.91
C TRP A 74 21.95 28.10 -7.51
N TYR A 75 22.31 29.30 -7.08
CA TYR A 75 22.77 29.54 -5.72
C TYR A 75 21.59 29.95 -4.85
N ALA A 76 21.54 29.35 -3.67
CA ALA A 76 20.56 29.70 -2.65
C ALA A 76 21.17 29.36 -1.29
N PRO A 77 20.97 30.22 -0.26
CA PRO A 77 21.56 30.02 1.05
C PRO A 77 20.97 28.81 1.79
N LYS A 78 19.80 28.32 1.36
CA LYS A 78 19.07 27.22 1.98
C LYS A 78 18.40 26.35 0.92
N ILE A 79 18.47 25.04 1.10
CA ILE A 79 17.98 24.05 0.15
C ILE A 79 17.03 23.09 0.85
N ILE A 80 15.86 22.86 0.26
CA ILE A 80 14.90 21.83 0.73
C ILE A 80 14.85 20.70 -0.30
N VAL A 81 15.13 19.48 0.13
CA VAL A 81 15.04 18.27 -0.69
C VAL A 81 13.71 17.58 -0.41
N ALA A 82 12.84 17.55 -1.42
CA ALA A 82 11.50 16.97 -1.35
C ALA A 82 11.16 16.14 -2.61
N THR A 83 12.11 15.31 -3.06
CA THR A 83 12.01 14.57 -4.34
C THR A 83 11.17 13.30 -4.30
N GLY A 84 10.53 13.00 -3.16
CA GLY A 84 9.77 11.76 -2.96
C GLY A 84 10.65 10.51 -2.87
N GLY A 85 10.01 9.34 -2.93
CA GLY A 85 10.65 8.03 -2.85
C GLY A 85 11.12 7.47 -4.20
N VAL A 86 10.93 6.16 -4.36
CA VAL A 86 11.24 5.33 -5.55
C VAL A 86 9.98 4.69 -6.15
N SER A 87 8.89 4.66 -5.39
CA SER A 87 7.57 4.20 -5.83
C SER A 87 7.08 4.99 -7.04
N TYR A 88 6.42 4.30 -7.96
CA TYR A 88 5.79 4.87 -9.14
C TYR A 88 6.75 5.74 -9.99
N PRO A 89 7.93 5.23 -10.41
CA PRO A 89 9.02 6.06 -10.97
C PRO A 89 8.63 6.88 -12.21
N ARG A 90 7.55 6.48 -12.91
CA ARG A 90 6.94 7.25 -14.00
C ARG A 90 6.45 8.64 -13.60
N THR A 91 6.22 8.91 -12.31
CA THR A 91 5.88 10.24 -11.78
C THR A 91 7.10 11.11 -11.46
N GLY A 92 8.32 10.59 -11.65
CA GLY A 92 9.58 11.29 -11.39
C GLY A 92 10.24 10.96 -10.05
N SER A 93 9.62 10.13 -9.22
CA SER A 93 10.16 9.57 -7.97
C SER A 93 11.14 8.42 -8.28
N THR A 94 12.36 8.78 -8.66
CA THR A 94 13.40 7.86 -9.16
C THR A 94 14.50 7.56 -8.13
N GLY A 95 14.31 8.02 -6.88
CA GLY A 95 15.29 7.89 -5.81
C GLY A 95 16.50 8.81 -5.91
N ASP A 96 16.44 9.85 -6.74
CA ASP A 96 17.58 10.76 -6.95
C ASP A 96 17.95 11.53 -5.67
N GLY A 97 16.97 11.92 -4.85
CA GLY A 97 17.23 12.54 -3.55
C GLY A 97 18.08 11.67 -2.62
N PHE A 98 17.86 10.34 -2.59
CA PHE A 98 18.70 9.43 -1.81
C PHE A 98 20.16 9.43 -2.28
N LYS A 99 20.38 9.47 -3.60
CA LYS A 99 21.74 9.53 -4.18
C LYS A 99 22.43 10.84 -3.81
N LEU A 100 21.71 11.96 -3.90
CA LEU A 100 22.22 13.29 -3.54
C LEU A 100 22.59 13.34 -2.06
N LEU A 101 21.70 12.90 -1.18
CA LEU A 101 21.91 12.95 0.26
C LEU A 101 23.02 12.00 0.73
N LYS A 102 23.13 10.80 0.12
CA LYS A 102 24.22 9.86 0.42
C LYS A 102 25.61 10.45 0.12
N LYS A 103 25.75 11.24 -0.95
CA LYS A 103 27.01 11.95 -1.26
C LYS A 103 27.39 12.98 -0.19
N LEU A 104 26.39 13.49 0.54
CA LEU A 104 26.58 14.43 1.66
C LEU A 104 26.75 13.73 3.01
N GLY A 105 26.90 12.41 3.03
CA GLY A 105 27.17 11.63 4.25
C GLY A 105 25.93 11.10 4.97
N HIS A 106 24.71 11.36 4.46
CA HIS A 106 23.50 10.79 5.05
C HIS A 106 23.43 9.27 4.85
N THR A 107 22.91 8.57 5.85
CA THR A 107 22.63 7.14 5.76
C THR A 107 21.15 6.89 5.45
N SER A 108 20.87 5.81 4.72
CA SER A 108 19.51 5.36 4.46
C SER A 108 19.35 3.88 4.79
N THR A 109 18.17 3.50 5.26
CA THR A 109 17.81 2.08 5.35
C THR A 109 17.63 1.48 3.96
N PRO A 110 17.69 0.14 3.80
CA PRO A 110 17.39 -0.50 2.53
C PRO A 110 15.97 -0.15 2.06
N LEU A 111 15.87 0.38 0.84
CA LEU A 111 14.60 0.79 0.25
C LEU A 111 13.87 -0.42 -0.33
N ARG A 112 12.56 -0.51 -0.08
CA ARG A 112 11.72 -1.62 -0.54
C ARG A 112 10.37 -1.11 -1.04
N PRO A 113 9.77 -1.74 -2.06
CA PRO A 113 8.41 -1.43 -2.44
C PRO A 113 7.47 -1.82 -1.30
N ALA A 114 6.50 -0.97 -1.00
CA ALA A 114 5.51 -1.24 0.04
C ALA A 114 4.11 -0.87 -0.44
N LEU A 115 3.13 -1.46 0.25
CA LEU A 115 1.72 -1.35 -0.10
C LEU A 115 1.46 -1.87 -1.53
N VAL A 116 2.03 -3.06 -1.83
CA VAL A 116 2.03 -3.71 -3.15
C VAL A 116 1.11 -4.93 -3.18
N SER A 117 0.81 -5.42 -4.39
CA SER A 117 0.24 -6.75 -4.56
C SER A 117 1.26 -7.85 -4.24
N LEU A 118 0.78 -9.07 -4.02
CA LEU A 118 1.58 -10.26 -3.74
C LEU A 118 1.34 -11.31 -4.82
N THR A 119 2.33 -12.15 -5.12
CA THR A 119 2.17 -13.26 -6.07
C THR A 119 2.25 -14.61 -5.37
N THR A 120 1.55 -15.58 -5.94
CA THR A 120 1.52 -16.94 -5.42
C THR A 120 1.98 -17.95 -6.49
N PRO A 121 2.75 -19.00 -6.15
CA PRO A 121 3.21 -20.01 -7.10
C PRO A 121 2.06 -20.89 -7.63
N GLN A 122 0.93 -20.89 -6.95
CA GLN A 122 -0.27 -21.67 -7.29
C GLN A 122 -0.89 -21.21 -8.61
N LYS A 123 -0.81 -22.07 -9.63
CA LYS A 123 -1.20 -21.77 -11.01
C LYS A 123 -2.70 -21.60 -11.16
N GLU A 124 -3.45 -22.40 -10.42
CA GLU A 124 -4.90 -22.45 -10.34
C GLU A 124 -5.52 -21.13 -9.87
N VAL A 125 -4.76 -20.26 -9.20
CA VAL A 125 -5.20 -18.90 -8.83
C VAL A 125 -5.50 -18.03 -10.06
N SER A 126 -4.91 -18.34 -11.21
CA SER A 126 -5.15 -17.60 -12.46
C SER A 126 -6.62 -17.60 -12.88
N GLN A 127 -7.39 -18.65 -12.52
CA GLN A 127 -8.82 -18.73 -12.81
C GLN A 127 -9.67 -17.73 -11.99
N LEU A 128 -9.10 -17.19 -10.91
CA LEU A 128 -9.74 -16.22 -10.03
C LEU A 128 -9.49 -14.78 -10.48
N SER A 129 -8.68 -14.55 -11.52
CA SER A 129 -8.37 -13.20 -12.00
C SER A 129 -9.64 -12.37 -12.23
N GLY A 130 -9.67 -11.16 -11.67
CA GLY A 130 -10.80 -10.23 -11.70
C GLY A 130 -11.84 -10.46 -10.59
N LEU A 131 -11.68 -11.48 -9.75
CA LEU A 131 -12.56 -11.70 -8.60
C LEU A 131 -12.20 -10.76 -7.45
N SER A 132 -13.20 -10.05 -6.93
CA SER A 132 -13.10 -9.31 -5.67
C SER A 132 -13.90 -10.02 -4.59
N LEU A 133 -13.24 -10.30 -3.46
CA LEU A 133 -13.86 -10.82 -2.26
C LEU A 133 -14.04 -9.70 -1.24
N ARG A 134 -15.20 -9.69 -0.58
CA ARG A 134 -15.54 -8.71 0.46
C ARG A 134 -15.86 -9.42 1.77
N ASN A 135 -15.61 -8.73 2.89
CA ASN A 135 -15.88 -9.22 4.24
C ASN A 135 -15.16 -10.55 4.56
N VAL A 136 -13.93 -10.70 4.07
CA VAL A 136 -13.07 -11.85 4.34
C VAL A 136 -12.02 -11.49 5.38
N SER A 137 -11.53 -12.49 6.12
CA SER A 137 -10.35 -12.31 6.96
C SER A 137 -9.12 -12.91 6.30
N THR A 138 -8.03 -12.14 6.28
CA THR A 138 -6.74 -12.54 5.73
C THR A 138 -5.74 -12.66 6.88
N ARG A 139 -5.20 -13.86 7.11
CA ARG A 139 -4.19 -14.10 8.14
C ARG A 139 -2.83 -14.31 7.48
N LEU A 140 -1.82 -13.62 7.98
CA LEU A 140 -0.43 -13.78 7.57
C LEU A 140 0.31 -14.73 8.50
N PHE A 141 0.98 -15.73 7.93
CA PHE A 141 1.87 -16.64 8.64
C PHE A 141 3.29 -16.56 8.06
N LEU A 142 4.28 -16.45 8.94
CA LEU A 142 5.70 -16.54 8.61
C LEU A 142 6.28 -17.76 9.31
N ASN A 143 6.88 -18.69 8.56
CA ASN A 143 7.40 -19.96 9.08
C ASN A 143 6.39 -20.68 9.99
N GLY A 144 5.11 -20.68 9.60
CA GLY A 144 4.01 -21.31 10.33
C GLY A 144 3.48 -20.53 11.55
N LYS A 145 4.07 -19.38 11.92
CA LYS A 145 3.60 -18.54 13.04
C LYS A 145 2.77 -17.37 12.53
N ARG A 146 1.59 -17.14 13.12
CA ARG A 146 0.72 -16.00 12.76
C ARG A 146 1.42 -14.68 13.11
N LYS A 147 1.47 -13.75 12.15
CA LYS A 147 2.11 -12.43 12.30
C LYS A 147 1.18 -11.26 12.06
N GLY A 148 0.08 -11.47 11.34
CA GLY A 148 -0.90 -10.42 11.08
C GLY A 148 -2.27 -11.01 10.78
N ILE A 149 -3.29 -10.17 10.94
CA ILE A 149 -4.65 -10.46 10.54
C ILE A 149 -5.29 -9.17 10.05
N GLU A 150 -5.94 -9.24 8.90
CA GLU A 150 -6.75 -8.17 8.35
C GLU A 150 -8.16 -8.67 8.08
N PHE A 151 -9.10 -7.73 8.04
CA PHE A 151 -10.48 -7.98 7.66
C PHE A 151 -10.91 -6.95 6.62
N GLY A 152 -11.51 -7.41 5.53
CA GLY A 152 -12.01 -6.53 4.50
C GLY A 152 -12.00 -7.20 3.14
N GLU A 153 -11.35 -6.55 2.18
CA GLU A 153 -11.40 -6.91 0.78
C GLU A 153 -10.08 -7.51 0.30
N VAL A 154 -10.18 -8.47 -0.62
CA VAL A 154 -9.07 -9.13 -1.31
C VAL A 154 -9.45 -9.25 -2.78
N ASP A 155 -8.57 -8.80 -3.66
CA ASP A 155 -8.73 -8.86 -5.10
C ASP A 155 -7.76 -9.87 -5.71
N PHE A 156 -8.22 -10.67 -6.66
CA PHE A 156 -7.36 -11.53 -7.45
C PHE A 156 -7.05 -10.86 -8.78
N THR A 157 -5.78 -10.66 -9.07
CA THR A 157 -5.32 -9.95 -10.27
C THR A 157 -4.67 -10.92 -11.27
N LYS A 158 -4.32 -10.41 -12.44
CA LYS A 158 -3.61 -11.18 -13.47
C LYS A 158 -2.27 -11.70 -12.92
N LYS A 159 -1.69 -12.70 -13.59
CA LYS A 159 -0.38 -13.29 -13.23
C LYS A 159 -0.32 -13.86 -11.80
N ARG A 160 -1.42 -14.44 -11.31
CA ARG A 160 -1.52 -15.04 -9.95
C ARG A 160 -1.30 -14.02 -8.84
N GLY A 161 -1.80 -12.80 -9.02
CA GLY A 161 -1.66 -11.74 -8.03
C GLY A 161 -2.81 -11.73 -7.02
N LEU A 162 -2.48 -11.40 -5.78
CA LEU A 162 -3.39 -11.08 -4.70
C LEU A 162 -3.19 -9.59 -4.36
N ALA A 163 -4.27 -8.83 -4.31
CA ALA A 163 -4.28 -7.40 -4.07
C ALA A 163 -5.47 -7.03 -3.18
N GLY A 164 -5.81 -5.74 -3.15
CA GLY A 164 -6.86 -5.19 -2.30
C GLY A 164 -6.35 -4.76 -0.93
N PRO A 165 -7.15 -3.97 -0.18
CA PRO A 165 -6.72 -3.31 1.06
C PRO A 165 -6.09 -4.24 2.10
N SER A 166 -6.65 -5.43 2.29
CA SER A 166 -6.15 -6.39 3.28
C SER A 166 -4.76 -6.92 2.91
N ILE A 167 -4.54 -7.17 1.61
CA ILE A 167 -3.25 -7.66 1.10
C ILE A 167 -2.21 -6.54 1.14
N ILE A 168 -2.58 -5.36 0.65
CA ILE A 168 -1.73 -4.17 0.64
C ILE A 168 -1.22 -3.83 2.05
N THR A 169 -2.10 -3.90 3.06
CA THR A 169 -1.73 -3.63 4.45
C THR A 169 -0.70 -4.63 4.99
N LEU A 170 -0.87 -5.92 4.69
CA LEU A 170 0.06 -6.98 5.11
C LEU A 170 1.35 -7.03 4.29
N SER A 171 1.35 -6.44 3.07
CA SER A 171 2.42 -6.59 2.09
C SER A 171 3.80 -6.18 2.60
N GLY A 172 3.92 -5.12 3.40
CA GLY A 172 5.22 -4.66 3.91
C GLY A 172 5.92 -5.73 4.75
N THR A 173 5.19 -6.42 5.62
CA THR A 173 5.73 -7.53 6.43
C THR A 173 6.11 -8.72 5.54
N VAL A 174 5.34 -8.96 4.47
CA VAL A 174 5.62 -10.03 3.50
C VAL A 174 6.89 -9.74 2.71
N VAL A 175 7.05 -8.53 2.16
CA VAL A 175 8.26 -8.12 1.43
C VAL A 175 9.51 -8.30 2.31
N ASP A 176 9.42 -7.90 3.58
CA ASP A 176 10.51 -8.07 4.53
C ASP A 176 10.85 -9.53 4.84
N ALA A 177 9.83 -10.39 4.90
CA ALA A 177 9.99 -11.81 5.13
C ALA A 177 10.61 -12.51 3.91
N LEU A 178 10.17 -12.17 2.70
CA LEU A 178 10.70 -12.71 1.45
C LEU A 178 12.17 -12.32 1.25
N ALA A 179 12.54 -11.07 1.57
CA ALA A 179 13.92 -10.62 1.54
C ALA A 179 14.84 -11.38 2.52
N LYS A 180 14.26 -12.04 3.52
CA LYS A 180 14.96 -12.92 4.48
C LYS A 180 14.76 -14.40 4.18
N SER A 181 14.25 -14.74 2.99
CA SER A 181 13.97 -16.11 2.53
C SER A 181 13.08 -16.90 3.50
N GLN A 182 12.16 -16.22 4.19
CA GLN A 182 11.20 -16.88 5.07
C GLN A 182 10.04 -17.48 4.27
N LYS A 183 9.47 -18.58 4.76
CA LYS A 183 8.23 -19.14 4.20
C LYS A 183 7.05 -18.24 4.57
N VAL A 184 6.35 -17.74 3.56
CA VAL A 184 5.19 -16.85 3.71
C VAL A 184 3.94 -17.55 3.24
N THR A 185 2.92 -17.60 4.10
CA THR A 185 1.61 -18.14 3.75
C THR A 185 0.52 -17.15 4.16
N LEU A 186 -0.38 -16.84 3.22
CA LEU A 186 -1.64 -16.16 3.50
C LEU A 186 -2.77 -17.19 3.63
N VAL A 187 -3.66 -16.96 4.60
CA VAL A 187 -4.82 -17.81 4.82
C VAL A 187 -6.08 -16.95 4.81
N LEU A 188 -6.98 -17.21 3.86
CA LEU A 188 -8.27 -16.55 3.75
C LEU A 188 -9.36 -17.35 4.47
N ASP A 189 -10.17 -16.63 5.23
CA ASP A 189 -11.41 -17.08 5.81
C ASP A 189 -12.55 -16.33 5.12
N LEU A 190 -13.34 -17.07 4.32
CA LEU A 190 -14.45 -16.51 3.54
C LEU A 190 -15.70 -16.27 4.37
N LYS A 191 -15.78 -16.83 5.59
CA LYS A 191 -16.94 -16.73 6.48
C LYS A 191 -16.48 -16.41 7.92
N PRO A 192 -15.78 -15.28 8.14
CA PRO A 192 -15.17 -14.96 9.44
C PRO A 192 -16.20 -14.75 10.55
N ALA A 193 -17.42 -14.32 10.21
CA ALA A 193 -18.53 -14.15 11.16
C ALA A 193 -19.12 -15.47 11.69
N LEU A 194 -18.76 -16.62 11.11
CA LEU A 194 -19.28 -17.92 11.49
C LEU A 194 -18.16 -18.80 12.05
N ASN A 195 -18.39 -19.42 13.21
CA ASN A 195 -17.56 -20.53 13.65
C ASN A 195 -17.88 -21.80 12.83
N GLU A 196 -16.98 -22.80 12.90
CA GLU A 196 -17.07 -24.02 12.09
C GLU A 196 -18.38 -24.78 12.31
N LYS A 197 -18.86 -24.87 13.56
CA LYS A 197 -20.12 -25.55 13.89
C LYS A 197 -21.33 -24.86 13.25
N LYS A 198 -21.41 -23.53 13.34
CA LYS A 198 -22.48 -22.73 12.72
C LYS A 198 -22.41 -22.83 11.20
N LEU A 199 -21.22 -22.80 10.61
CA LEU A 199 -21.02 -22.94 9.17
C LEU A 199 -21.42 -24.34 8.68
N ALA A 200 -21.01 -25.39 9.39
CA ALA A 200 -21.39 -26.77 9.08
C ALA A 200 -22.91 -26.98 9.11
N ASN A 201 -23.58 -26.45 10.14
CA ASN A 201 -25.03 -26.50 10.25
C ASN A 201 -25.73 -25.69 9.15
N ARG A 202 -25.14 -24.57 8.72
CA ARG A 202 -25.67 -23.77 7.60
C ARG A 202 -25.58 -24.55 6.29
N LEU A 203 -24.42 -25.14 6.00
CA LEU A 203 -24.22 -25.96 4.81
C LEU A 203 -25.18 -27.15 4.79
N LEU A 204 -25.36 -27.84 5.91
CA LEU A 204 -26.31 -28.95 6.01
C LEU A 204 -27.73 -28.53 5.62
N ARG A 205 -28.23 -27.39 6.15
CA ARG A 205 -29.55 -26.87 5.75
C ARG A 205 -29.63 -26.53 4.26
N ASP A 206 -28.56 -25.96 3.69
CA ASP A 206 -28.52 -25.66 2.26
C ASP A 206 -28.55 -26.95 1.42
N PHE A 207 -27.88 -28.02 1.86
CA PHE A 207 -27.91 -29.35 1.22
C PHE A 207 -29.26 -30.06 1.39
N GLU A 208 -29.90 -30.01 2.56
CA GLU A 208 -31.23 -30.60 2.79
C GLU A 208 -32.29 -29.90 1.93
N LYS A 209 -32.25 -28.58 1.83
CA LYS A 209 -33.22 -27.80 1.05
C LYS A 209 -33.06 -27.98 -0.46
N ARG A 210 -31.82 -28.15 -0.94
CA ARG A 210 -31.48 -28.18 -2.38
C ARG A 210 -30.93 -29.55 -2.83
N GLY A 211 -31.15 -30.58 -2.03
CA GLY A 211 -30.65 -31.92 -2.28
C GLY A 211 -31.20 -32.48 -3.58
N GLY A 212 -30.32 -33.05 -4.40
CA GLY A 212 -30.61 -33.52 -5.75
C GLY A 212 -30.21 -32.53 -6.85
N GLU A 213 -29.96 -31.25 -6.51
CA GLU A 213 -29.30 -30.33 -7.43
C GLU A 213 -27.80 -30.66 -7.59
N PRO A 214 -27.18 -30.34 -8.74
CA PRO A 214 -25.73 -30.45 -8.90
C PRO A 214 -24.97 -29.63 -7.85
N ILE A 215 -23.89 -30.17 -7.29
CA ILE A 215 -23.10 -29.52 -6.22
C ILE A 215 -22.67 -28.10 -6.58
N GLY A 216 -22.25 -27.86 -7.84
CA GLY A 216 -21.88 -26.54 -8.32
C GLY A 216 -23.03 -25.51 -8.26
N SER A 217 -24.28 -25.96 -8.42
CA SER A 217 -25.47 -25.11 -8.25
C SER A 217 -25.67 -24.70 -6.80
N ILE A 218 -25.46 -25.64 -5.87
CA ILE A 218 -25.56 -25.40 -4.43
C ILE A 218 -24.47 -24.40 -4.00
N LEU A 219 -23.23 -24.64 -4.41
CA LEU A 219 -22.08 -23.78 -4.09
C LEU A 219 -22.22 -22.35 -4.63
N ARG A 220 -22.86 -22.14 -5.79
CA ARG A 220 -23.17 -20.79 -6.30
C ARG A 220 -24.07 -19.96 -5.36
N GLY A 221 -24.81 -20.60 -4.46
CA GLY A 221 -25.59 -19.90 -3.43
C GLY A 221 -24.75 -19.39 -2.26
N ILE A 222 -23.49 -19.81 -2.15
CA ILE A 222 -22.61 -19.56 -1.00
C ILE A 222 -21.33 -18.81 -1.43
N LEU A 223 -20.89 -19.04 -2.67
CA LEU A 223 -19.65 -18.58 -3.27
C LEU A 223 -19.91 -17.82 -4.59
N PRO A 224 -19.08 -16.81 -4.91
CA PRO A 224 -18.99 -16.25 -6.25
C PRO A 224 -18.74 -17.35 -7.30
N LYS A 225 -19.31 -17.19 -8.50
CA LYS A 225 -19.24 -18.18 -9.60
C LYS A 225 -17.80 -18.63 -9.89
N GLN A 226 -16.83 -17.71 -9.90
CA GLN A 226 -15.42 -18.01 -10.16
C GLN A 226 -14.77 -18.90 -9.09
N LEU A 227 -15.22 -18.82 -7.84
CA LEU A 227 -14.71 -19.68 -6.76
C LEU A 227 -15.31 -21.09 -6.77
N VAL A 228 -16.40 -21.34 -7.49
CA VAL A 228 -17.07 -22.65 -7.43
C VAL A 228 -16.18 -23.74 -8.02
N ALA A 229 -15.61 -23.52 -9.22
CA ALA A 229 -14.72 -24.49 -9.84
C ALA A 229 -13.45 -24.71 -8.98
N PHE A 230 -12.85 -23.62 -8.50
CA PHE A 230 -11.69 -23.67 -7.61
C PHE A 230 -11.99 -24.42 -6.30
N CYS A 231 -13.15 -24.19 -5.69
CA CYS A 231 -13.59 -24.89 -4.48
C CYS A 231 -13.80 -26.38 -4.74
N MET A 232 -14.44 -26.73 -5.86
CA MET A 232 -14.73 -28.12 -6.21
C MET A 232 -13.43 -28.90 -6.43
N ASP A 233 -12.48 -28.33 -7.16
CA ASP A 233 -11.15 -28.91 -7.38
C ASP A 233 -10.41 -29.14 -6.04
N GLN A 234 -10.26 -28.09 -5.23
CA GLN A 234 -9.50 -28.15 -3.98
C GLN A 234 -10.16 -29.01 -2.90
N CYS A 235 -11.48 -29.24 -2.99
CA CYS A 235 -12.22 -30.13 -2.09
C CYS A 235 -12.46 -31.52 -2.69
N GLU A 236 -11.95 -31.80 -3.90
CA GLU A 236 -12.19 -33.04 -4.65
C GLU A 236 -13.70 -33.37 -4.69
N LEU A 237 -14.52 -32.41 -5.13
CA LEU A 237 -15.97 -32.54 -5.25
C LEU A 237 -16.35 -32.81 -6.69
N GLU A 238 -16.80 -34.04 -6.95
CA GLU A 238 -17.29 -34.45 -8.26
C GLU A 238 -18.64 -33.79 -8.58
N PRO A 239 -18.86 -33.32 -9.82
CA PRO A 239 -20.15 -32.77 -10.26
C PRO A 239 -21.33 -33.72 -10.07
N THR A 240 -21.08 -35.03 -10.13
CA THR A 240 -22.07 -36.13 -10.05
C THR A 240 -22.35 -36.59 -8.61
N MET A 241 -21.74 -35.96 -7.60
CA MET A 241 -21.94 -36.33 -6.20
C MET A 241 -23.40 -36.23 -5.77
N ASP A 242 -23.87 -37.24 -5.01
CA ASP A 242 -25.20 -37.20 -4.39
C ASP A 242 -25.25 -36.09 -3.32
N THR A 243 -26.00 -35.03 -3.63
CA THR A 243 -26.19 -33.88 -2.73
C THR A 243 -27.33 -34.09 -1.74
N LYS A 244 -28.20 -35.11 -1.92
CA LYS A 244 -29.23 -35.48 -0.93
C LYS A 244 -28.59 -36.10 0.31
N ASN A 245 -27.59 -36.96 0.12
CA ASN A 245 -26.85 -37.62 1.19
C ASN A 245 -25.39 -37.16 1.23
N PHE A 246 -25.18 -35.84 1.33
CA PHE A 246 -23.85 -35.26 1.23
C PHE A 246 -22.90 -35.78 2.33
N PRO A 247 -21.76 -36.42 1.99
CA PRO A 247 -20.90 -37.10 2.96
C PRO A 247 -20.36 -36.17 4.06
N LEU A 248 -20.42 -36.60 5.32
CA LEU A 248 -19.91 -35.84 6.47
C LEU A 248 -18.44 -35.42 6.31
N LYS A 249 -17.60 -36.32 5.75
CA LYS A 249 -16.18 -36.05 5.49
C LYS A 249 -16.01 -34.89 4.50
N LYS A 250 -16.74 -34.90 3.39
CA LYS A 250 -16.72 -33.83 2.37
C LYS A 250 -17.30 -32.53 2.92
N ARG A 251 -18.32 -32.58 3.77
CA ARG A 251 -18.84 -31.41 4.47
C ARG A 251 -17.80 -30.78 5.39
N LYS A 252 -17.09 -31.58 6.18
CA LYS A 252 -15.98 -31.10 7.04
C LYS A 252 -14.86 -30.48 6.20
N GLN A 253 -14.50 -31.10 5.07
CA GLN A 253 -13.51 -30.56 4.14
C GLN A 253 -13.94 -29.20 3.58
N LEU A 254 -15.20 -29.07 3.15
CA LEU A 254 -15.74 -27.80 2.66
C LEU A 254 -15.74 -26.70 3.73
N VAL A 255 -16.12 -27.03 4.96
CA VAL A 255 -16.04 -26.08 6.10
C VAL A 255 -14.59 -25.64 6.31
N GLN A 256 -13.64 -26.57 6.33
CA GLN A 256 -12.23 -26.24 6.50
C GLN A 256 -11.69 -25.37 5.37
N TRP A 257 -12.04 -25.68 4.13
CA TRP A 257 -11.65 -24.89 2.96
C TRP A 257 -12.21 -23.47 3.04
N LEU A 258 -13.52 -23.31 3.32
CA LEU A 258 -14.16 -21.99 3.47
C LEU A 258 -13.53 -21.11 4.57
N LYS A 259 -12.93 -21.72 5.59
CA LYS A 259 -12.30 -21.03 6.72
C LYS A 259 -10.79 -20.84 6.56
N ASN A 260 -10.14 -21.62 5.69
CA ASN A 260 -8.69 -21.74 5.65
C ASN A 260 -8.13 -21.93 4.21
N ILE A 261 -8.55 -21.13 3.24
CA ILE A 261 -7.94 -21.17 1.89
C ILE A 261 -6.50 -20.66 1.98
N ARG A 262 -5.52 -21.48 1.61
CA ARG A 262 -4.10 -21.16 1.78
C ARG A 262 -3.45 -20.75 0.47
N PHE A 263 -2.66 -19.68 0.52
CA PHE A 263 -1.82 -19.18 -0.57
C PHE A 263 -0.40 -19.07 -0.07
N GLU A 264 0.52 -19.84 -0.65
CA GLU A 264 1.95 -19.59 -0.45
C GLU A 264 2.32 -18.35 -1.26
N ILE A 265 3.24 -17.54 -0.76
CA ILE A 265 3.64 -16.30 -1.43
C ILE A 265 5.09 -16.44 -1.89
N ASP A 266 5.33 -16.22 -3.18
CA ASP A 266 6.64 -16.34 -3.83
C ASP A 266 7.21 -14.99 -4.31
N GLY A 267 6.42 -13.93 -4.26
CA GLY A 267 6.82 -12.63 -4.76
C GLY A 267 5.84 -11.51 -4.42
N HIS A 268 6.18 -10.33 -4.91
CA HIS A 268 5.44 -9.11 -4.68
C HIS A 268 5.56 -8.16 -5.88
N GLY A 269 4.71 -7.13 -5.89
CA GLY A 269 4.73 -6.05 -6.86
C GLY A 269 6.06 -5.34 -7.01
N SER A 270 6.33 -4.83 -8.21
CA SER A 270 7.50 -3.98 -8.47
C SER A 270 7.29 -2.56 -7.96
N TRP A 271 8.32 -1.72 -8.12
CA TRP A 271 8.24 -0.29 -7.86
C TRP A 271 7.18 0.43 -8.70
N ASP A 272 6.80 -0.11 -9.86
CA ASP A 272 5.79 0.49 -10.74
C ASP A 272 4.37 0.44 -10.17
N GLU A 273 4.11 -0.46 -9.22
CA GLU A 273 2.80 -0.57 -8.54
C GLU A 273 2.85 -0.22 -7.06
N ALA A 274 4.04 -0.02 -6.49
CA ALA A 274 4.20 0.37 -5.10
C ALA A 274 3.54 1.73 -4.83
N ILE A 275 2.68 1.79 -3.82
CA ILE A 275 2.04 3.06 -3.42
C ILE A 275 3.05 3.93 -2.67
N ILE A 276 3.94 3.31 -1.90
CA ILE A 276 5.01 4.01 -1.17
C ILE A 276 6.33 3.23 -1.19
N THR A 277 7.38 3.94 -0.85
CA THR A 277 8.72 3.44 -0.54
C THR A 277 8.82 3.18 0.96
N ASN A 278 9.15 1.95 1.34
CA ASN A 278 9.52 1.64 2.72
C ASN A 278 11.03 1.81 2.88
N GLY A 279 11.43 2.43 3.98
CA GLY A 279 12.79 2.86 4.22
C GLY A 279 13.00 4.33 3.87
N GLY A 280 14.20 4.84 4.13
CA GLY A 280 14.56 6.19 3.75
C GLY A 280 15.77 6.70 4.53
N ILE A 281 15.97 8.02 4.50
CA ILE A 281 17.02 8.70 5.27
C ILE A 281 16.80 8.51 6.76
N ASN A 282 17.89 8.25 7.47
CA ASN A 282 17.89 7.99 8.90
C ASN A 282 17.41 9.22 9.69
N LEU A 283 16.31 9.06 10.43
CA LEU A 283 15.68 10.15 11.18
C LEU A 283 16.57 10.76 12.26
N LYS A 284 17.57 10.02 12.77
CA LYS A 284 18.54 10.53 13.74
C LYS A 284 19.45 11.62 13.16
N GLU A 285 19.53 11.72 11.83
CA GLU A 285 20.32 12.73 11.13
C GLU A 285 19.50 13.98 10.80
N ILE A 286 18.24 14.04 11.23
CA ILE A 286 17.33 15.15 10.96
C ILE A 286 16.89 15.78 12.29
N ASN A 287 16.77 17.11 12.33
CA ASN A 287 16.16 17.80 13.43
C ASN A 287 14.62 17.77 13.29
N PRO A 288 13.88 17.07 14.17
CA PRO A 288 12.44 16.92 14.02
C PRO A 288 11.66 18.22 14.21
N ARG A 289 12.27 19.27 14.77
CA ARG A 289 11.64 20.58 14.98
C ARG A 289 11.79 21.52 13.78
N THR A 290 12.73 21.26 12.89
CA THR A 290 13.03 22.16 11.76
C THR A 290 13.05 21.46 10.41
N MET A 291 13.14 20.11 10.39
CA MET A 291 13.45 19.28 9.22
C MET A 291 14.86 19.50 8.64
N GLU A 292 15.73 20.24 9.36
CA GLU A 292 17.10 20.49 8.95
C GLU A 292 17.98 19.26 9.17
N SER A 293 18.94 19.04 8.27
CA SER A 293 20.00 18.06 8.41
C SER A 293 20.89 18.43 9.59
N ARG A 294 21.26 17.41 10.38
CA ARG A 294 22.26 17.53 11.44
C ARG A 294 23.69 17.41 10.91
N LEU A 295 23.86 17.07 9.63
CA LEU A 295 25.15 16.85 8.99
C LEU A 295 25.57 18.05 8.12
N VAL A 296 24.61 18.71 7.48
CA VAL A 296 24.84 19.85 6.59
C VAL A 296 23.90 20.98 6.99
N SER A 297 24.46 22.10 7.44
CA SER A 297 23.68 23.28 7.80
C SER A 297 22.91 23.81 6.59
N ASN A 298 21.74 24.42 6.81
CA ASN A 298 20.88 25.00 5.77
C ASN A 298 20.32 24.00 4.74
N LEU A 299 20.51 22.69 4.95
CA LEU A 299 19.90 21.64 4.15
C LEU A 299 18.70 21.05 4.90
N TYR A 300 17.54 21.02 4.27
CA TYR A 300 16.30 20.49 4.85
C TYR A 300 15.79 19.32 4.02
N ILE A 301 15.20 18.32 4.67
CA ILE A 301 14.71 17.10 4.00
C ILE A 301 13.27 16.84 4.44
N ALA A 302 12.38 16.62 3.48
CA ALA A 302 10.95 16.43 3.75
C ALA A 302 10.32 15.38 2.83
N GLY A 303 9.14 14.91 3.23
CA GLY A 303 8.36 13.95 2.47
C GLY A 303 8.90 12.52 2.58
N GLU A 304 8.62 11.73 1.55
CA GLU A 304 8.91 10.29 1.47
C GLU A 304 10.42 9.94 1.37
N LEU A 305 11.29 10.95 1.36
CA LEU A 305 12.74 10.74 1.51
C LEU A 305 13.10 10.28 2.93
N LEU A 306 12.32 10.67 3.93
CA LEU A 306 12.57 10.27 5.31
C LEU A 306 12.08 8.83 5.53
N ASN A 307 12.76 8.10 6.40
CA ASN A 307 12.36 6.76 6.82
C ASN A 307 11.10 6.79 7.71
N LEU A 308 9.99 7.23 7.13
CA LEU A 308 8.67 7.38 7.74
C LEU A 308 7.63 6.90 6.73
N GLN A 309 6.95 5.81 7.07
CA GLN A 309 5.82 5.32 6.31
C GLN A 309 4.59 5.17 7.20
N ALA A 310 3.42 5.27 6.57
CA ALA A 310 2.15 4.99 7.19
C ALA A 310 1.29 4.09 6.29
N ALA A 311 0.19 3.59 6.86
CA ALA A 311 -0.82 2.86 6.11
C ALA A 311 -1.44 3.73 4.98
N THR A 312 -2.19 3.08 4.08
CA THR A 312 -3.06 3.81 3.13
C THR A 312 -4.12 4.62 3.88
N GLY A 313 -4.76 5.56 3.18
CA GLY A 313 -5.83 6.40 3.77
C GLY A 313 -5.45 7.85 4.05
N GLY A 314 -4.39 8.36 3.41
CA GLY A 314 -4.02 9.78 3.44
C GLY A 314 -2.89 10.13 4.41
N TYR A 315 -2.45 9.20 5.25
CA TYR A 315 -1.40 9.45 6.25
C TYR A 315 -0.05 9.84 5.64
N ASN A 316 0.38 9.18 4.56
CA ASN A 316 1.64 9.53 3.88
C ASN A 316 1.59 10.94 3.27
N LEU A 317 0.45 11.35 2.70
CA LEU A 317 0.24 12.72 2.20
C LEU A 317 0.26 13.72 3.36
N GLN A 318 -0.46 13.43 4.46
CA GLN A 318 -0.45 14.28 5.64
C GLN A 318 0.96 14.49 6.18
N ALA A 319 1.77 13.43 6.26
CA ALA A 319 3.16 13.51 6.66
C ALA A 319 3.96 14.41 5.70
N ALA A 320 3.82 14.22 4.38
CA ALA A 320 4.49 15.05 3.38
C ALA A 320 4.12 16.54 3.50
N PHE A 321 2.83 16.88 3.63
CA PHE A 321 2.39 18.27 3.83
C PHE A 321 2.92 18.88 5.13
N SER A 322 2.88 18.12 6.23
CA SER A 322 3.31 18.60 7.54
C SER A 322 4.82 18.88 7.55
N MET A 323 5.62 17.95 7.03
CA MET A 323 7.07 18.09 6.92
C MET A 323 7.46 19.20 5.94
N GLY A 324 6.81 19.29 4.78
CA GLY A 324 7.05 20.35 3.80
C GLY A 324 6.77 21.75 4.37
N ARG A 325 5.65 21.92 5.09
CA ARG A 325 5.32 23.18 5.78
C ARG A 325 6.38 23.53 6.84
N LEU A 326 6.81 22.57 7.65
CA LEU A 326 7.78 22.80 8.71
C LEU A 326 9.17 23.16 8.14
N ALA A 327 9.63 22.43 7.12
CA ALA A 327 10.87 22.72 6.41
C ALA A 327 10.84 24.13 5.79
N GLY A 328 9.76 24.47 5.09
CA GLY A 328 9.59 25.78 4.47
C GLY A 328 9.61 26.93 5.48
N ARG A 329 8.89 26.79 6.60
CA ARG A 329 8.90 27.80 7.68
C ARG A 329 10.28 27.95 8.30
N SER A 330 10.94 26.84 8.62
CA SER A 330 12.25 26.86 9.28
C SER A 330 13.33 27.45 8.38
N ALA A 331 13.29 27.11 7.09
CA ALA A 331 14.17 27.71 6.10
C ALA A 331 13.93 29.22 5.95
N ALA A 332 12.71 29.72 6.12
CA ALA A 332 12.43 31.14 6.01
C ALA A 332 12.82 31.96 7.26
N THR A 333 12.85 31.36 8.46
CA THR A 333 13.02 32.09 9.72
C THR A 333 14.43 32.08 10.32
N GLY A 334 15.28 31.12 9.93
CA GLY A 334 16.70 31.13 10.31
C GLY A 334 17.55 32.01 9.40
#